data_AF-A0A2W4UMD7-F1
#
_entry.id   AF-A0A2W4UMD7-F1
#
_cell.length_a   1.000
_cell.length_b   1.000
_cell.length_c   1.000
_cell.angle_alpha   90.00
_cell.angle_beta   90.00
_cell.angle_gamma   90.00
#
_symmetry.space_group_name_H-M   'P 1'
#
loop_
_entity.id
_entity.type
_entity.pdbx_description
1 polymer ?
#
loop_
_entity_poly.entity_id
_entity_poly.type
_entity_poly.pdbx_seq_one_letter_code
_entity_poly.pdbx_strand_id
1 'polypeptide(L)'
;MQVIGRSAGRSAIAAAAYRSGERVKDKRTGTVHDYTRKKDIYDSEILKPEEAPERLGDRVTLWNEVEQNEKRKDSQLCNEIMIALPAELSHRQKQELIREYVQDEFVSQGMIADIGYHDFNSHNPHAHIMLTMRPVNEEGFGRKARKWNKRDAIRAYRADWANYANQALEQAGYEARIDHRSLKEQGIEREPQIHLGAKVMEMEARGIQTRVGDESRRISAMNLDRERQAAEQEKLQVEIAAEQLSERSLLQPEVSAASNTESDLSQLHDLDSTDSLAHLQKPGWVDDLVAAITKHRKAKVLSESPVMDELSSTLAAISETTKKLSAKTADMQDSIDERLSCAEIDTAQKPVPVTEKKQEPVQRQEPSKQRQKKQAKKRDQGMEL
;
A
#
# COMPACT_ATOMS: atom_id res chain seq x y z
N MET A 1 1.77 -18.19 2.93
CA MET A 1 2.54 -19.19 2.14
C MET A 1 3.01 -20.29 3.06
N GLN A 2 2.77 -21.54 2.69
CA GLN A 2 3.16 -22.74 3.43
C GLN A 2 3.79 -23.77 2.47
N VAL A 3 4.65 -24.63 2.99
CA VAL A 3 5.27 -25.70 2.19
C VAL A 3 4.45 -26.98 2.33
N ILE A 4 4.12 -27.61 1.20
CA ILE A 4 3.60 -28.96 1.16
C ILE A 4 4.79 -29.91 0.98
N GLY A 5 5.10 -30.70 2.00
CA GLY A 5 6.25 -31.60 2.01
C GLY A 5 5.93 -32.98 2.53
N ARG A 6 6.68 -33.98 2.06
CA ARG A 6 6.45 -35.40 2.40
C ARG A 6 6.73 -35.75 3.84
N SER A 7 7.69 -35.08 4.48
CA SER A 7 8.01 -35.32 5.90
C SER A 7 6.84 -35.04 6.83
N ALA A 8 5.91 -34.17 6.41
CA ALA A 8 4.66 -33.89 7.12
C ALA A 8 3.51 -34.82 6.72
N GLY A 9 3.77 -35.90 5.98
CA GLY A 9 2.75 -36.82 5.45
C GLY A 9 1.86 -36.23 4.36
N ARG A 10 2.23 -35.06 3.79
CA ARG A 10 1.43 -34.39 2.75
C ARG A 10 1.85 -34.84 1.35
N SER A 11 0.90 -34.80 0.42
CA SER A 11 1.11 -35.05 -1.01
C SER A 11 0.65 -33.86 -1.84
N ALA A 12 1.38 -33.55 -2.92
CA ALA A 12 0.98 -32.53 -3.87
C ALA A 12 -0.27 -32.97 -4.66
N ILE A 13 -0.38 -34.26 -5.01
CA ILE A 13 -1.55 -34.81 -5.69
C ILE A 13 -2.79 -34.68 -4.81
N ALA A 14 -2.71 -35.12 -3.56
CA ALA A 14 -3.83 -35.06 -2.63
C ALA A 14 -4.29 -33.61 -2.39
N ALA A 15 -3.33 -32.68 -2.27
CA ALA A 15 -3.62 -31.26 -2.16
C ALA A 15 -4.32 -30.74 -3.42
N ALA A 16 -3.73 -30.94 -4.60
CA ALA A 16 -4.29 -30.46 -5.87
C ALA A 16 -5.72 -30.96 -6.09
N ALA A 17 -5.97 -32.25 -5.87
CA ALA A 17 -7.31 -32.84 -5.97
C ALA A 17 -8.30 -32.17 -5.00
N TYR A 18 -7.88 -31.92 -3.75
CA TYR A 18 -8.75 -31.28 -2.77
C TYR A 18 -9.11 -29.84 -3.14
N ARG A 19 -8.18 -29.07 -3.69
CA ARG A 19 -8.37 -27.64 -3.98
C ARG A 19 -9.11 -27.40 -5.30
N SER A 20 -9.00 -28.32 -6.24
CA SER A 20 -9.73 -28.29 -7.51
C SER A 20 -11.06 -29.04 -7.47
N GLY A 21 -11.28 -29.90 -6.47
CA GLY A 21 -12.51 -30.69 -6.38
C GLY A 21 -12.52 -31.85 -7.36
N GLU A 22 -11.34 -32.28 -7.80
CA GLU A 22 -11.19 -33.28 -8.83
C GLU A 22 -10.89 -34.66 -8.25
N ARG A 23 -10.99 -35.65 -9.13
CA ARG A 23 -10.55 -37.02 -8.87
C ARG A 23 -9.19 -37.24 -9.53
N VAL A 24 -8.13 -37.31 -8.73
CA VAL A 24 -6.75 -37.44 -9.20
C VAL A 24 -6.10 -38.71 -8.64
N LYS A 25 -5.40 -39.47 -9.49
CA LYS A 25 -4.62 -40.64 -9.07
C LYS A 25 -3.15 -40.27 -8.88
N ASP A 26 -2.60 -40.60 -7.71
CA ASP A 26 -1.16 -40.56 -7.46
C ASP A 26 -0.51 -41.80 -8.09
N LYS A 27 0.30 -41.60 -9.14
CA LYS A 27 1.00 -42.69 -9.84
C LYS A 27 2.08 -43.34 -8.97
N ARG A 28 2.62 -42.64 -7.97
CA ARG A 28 3.68 -43.15 -7.09
C ARG A 28 3.14 -44.12 -6.05
N THR A 29 1.97 -43.85 -5.50
CA THR A 29 1.35 -44.67 -4.43
C THR A 29 0.22 -45.56 -4.93
N GLY A 30 -0.34 -45.26 -6.11
CA GLY A 30 -1.54 -45.90 -6.63
C GLY A 30 -2.84 -45.37 -6.01
N THR A 31 -2.76 -44.53 -4.98
CA THR A 31 -3.92 -43.96 -4.28
C THR A 31 -4.70 -43.02 -5.19
N VAL A 32 -6.03 -43.11 -5.11
CA VAL A 32 -6.94 -42.19 -5.79
C VAL A 32 -7.51 -41.23 -4.75
N HIS A 33 -7.35 -39.93 -5.00
CA HIS A 33 -7.91 -38.86 -4.21
C HIS A 33 -9.14 -38.33 -4.95
N ASP A 34 -10.32 -38.46 -4.37
CA ASP A 34 -11.60 -38.07 -4.99
C ASP A 34 -12.31 -37.03 -4.14
N TYR A 35 -12.31 -35.79 -4.62
CA TYR A 35 -12.96 -34.65 -3.97
C TYR A 35 -14.09 -34.05 -4.81
N THR A 36 -14.63 -34.81 -5.77
CA THR A 36 -15.74 -34.40 -6.67
C THR A 36 -17.04 -34.04 -5.94
N ARG A 37 -17.13 -34.35 -4.64
CA ARG A 37 -18.28 -34.02 -3.79
C ARG A 37 -18.13 -32.70 -3.03
N LYS A 38 -16.99 -32.01 -3.13
CA LYS A 38 -16.82 -30.67 -2.54
C LYS A 38 -17.76 -29.68 -3.25
N LYS A 39 -18.34 -28.77 -2.47
CA LYS A 39 -19.34 -27.79 -2.92
C LYS A 39 -18.89 -26.35 -2.74
N ASP A 40 -17.81 -26.16 -2.01
CA ASP A 40 -17.17 -24.88 -1.73
C ASP A 40 -16.29 -24.40 -2.89
N ILE A 41 -16.13 -25.20 -3.96
CA ILE A 41 -15.27 -24.88 -5.09
C ILE A 41 -16.11 -24.19 -6.16
N TYR A 42 -15.74 -22.96 -6.48
CA TYR A 42 -16.35 -22.16 -7.52
C TYR A 42 -15.81 -22.55 -8.90
N ASP A 43 -14.48 -22.59 -9.03
CA ASP A 43 -13.78 -22.89 -10.28
C ASP A 43 -12.32 -23.26 -9.98
N SER A 44 -11.58 -23.76 -10.97
CA SER A 44 -10.13 -23.98 -10.87
C SER A 44 -9.43 -23.84 -12.21
N GLU A 45 -8.18 -23.37 -12.19
CA GLU A 45 -7.37 -23.20 -13.41
C GLU A 45 -5.88 -23.36 -13.14
N ILE A 46 -5.10 -23.58 -14.20
CA ILE A 46 -3.64 -23.65 -14.13
C ILE A 46 -3.07 -22.55 -15.01
N LEU A 47 -2.25 -21.68 -14.42
CA LEU A 47 -1.43 -20.71 -15.14
C LEU A 47 0.00 -21.23 -15.22
N LYS A 48 0.56 -21.23 -16.43
CA LYS A 48 1.92 -21.70 -16.72
C LYS A 48 2.69 -20.66 -17.53
N PRO A 49 4.03 -20.64 -17.44
CA PRO A 49 4.85 -19.85 -18.36
C PRO A 49 4.55 -20.25 -19.80
N GLU A 50 4.61 -19.30 -20.74
CA GLU A 50 4.29 -19.56 -22.15
C GLU A 50 5.16 -20.68 -22.74
N GLU A 51 6.45 -20.67 -22.41
CA GLU A 51 7.44 -21.68 -22.81
C GLU A 51 7.28 -23.03 -22.10
N ALA A 52 6.45 -23.13 -21.07
CA ALA A 52 6.29 -24.39 -20.34
C ALA A 52 5.55 -25.42 -21.21
N PRO A 53 6.03 -26.67 -21.27
CA PRO A 53 5.43 -27.72 -22.08
C PRO A 53 3.93 -27.86 -21.87
N GLU A 54 3.17 -27.98 -22.95
CA GLU A 54 1.70 -27.92 -22.92
C GLU A 54 1.06 -28.93 -21.96
N ARG A 55 1.63 -30.14 -21.87
CA ARG A 55 1.16 -31.18 -20.95
C ARG A 55 1.14 -30.76 -19.47
N LEU A 56 1.92 -29.75 -19.08
CA LEU A 56 1.96 -29.24 -17.70
C LEU A 56 0.81 -28.28 -17.38
N GLY A 57 -0.01 -27.93 -18.38
CA GLY A 57 -1.33 -27.32 -18.16
C GLY A 57 -2.39 -28.30 -17.66
N ASP A 58 -2.12 -29.61 -17.71
CA ASP A 58 -2.98 -30.64 -17.11
C ASP A 58 -2.59 -30.91 -15.66
N ARG A 59 -3.55 -30.76 -14.74
CA ARG A 59 -3.36 -30.90 -13.29
C ARG A 59 -2.83 -32.26 -12.90
N VAL A 60 -3.39 -33.31 -13.48
CA VAL A 60 -3.02 -34.70 -13.15
C VAL A 60 -1.58 -34.94 -13.55
N THR A 61 -1.18 -34.48 -14.74
CA THR A 61 0.19 -34.60 -15.26
C THR A 61 1.16 -33.77 -14.43
N LEU A 62 0.88 -32.48 -14.23
CA LEU A 62 1.71 -31.54 -13.48
C LEU A 62 2.14 -32.10 -12.11
N TRP A 63 1.16 -32.46 -11.27
CA TRP A 63 1.46 -32.86 -9.90
C TRP A 63 2.05 -34.26 -9.79
N ASN A 64 1.79 -35.14 -10.76
CA ASN A 64 2.44 -36.45 -10.80
C ASN A 64 3.91 -36.30 -11.18
N GLU A 65 4.24 -35.42 -12.11
CA GLU A 65 5.64 -35.14 -12.45
C GLU A 65 6.40 -34.46 -11.31
N VAL A 66 5.76 -33.53 -10.58
CA VAL A 66 6.35 -32.95 -9.36
C VAL A 66 6.66 -34.04 -8.33
N GLU A 67 5.73 -34.96 -8.07
CA GLU A 67 5.95 -36.09 -7.16
C GLU A 67 7.05 -37.03 -7.66
N GLN A 68 7.16 -37.29 -8.97
CA GLN A 68 8.21 -38.17 -9.51
C GLN A 68 9.60 -37.53 -9.48
N ASN A 69 9.69 -36.22 -9.75
CA ASN A 69 10.95 -35.48 -9.78
C ASN A 69 11.58 -35.34 -8.39
N GLU A 70 10.75 -35.24 -7.36
CA GLU A 70 11.20 -35.18 -5.98
C GLU A 70 11.43 -36.61 -5.45
N LYS A 71 12.69 -37.02 -5.25
CA LYS A 71 13.02 -38.42 -4.91
C LYS A 71 13.14 -38.72 -3.41
N ARG A 72 13.34 -37.70 -2.57
CA ARG A 72 13.64 -37.90 -1.15
C ARG A 72 12.37 -38.00 -0.32
N LYS A 73 12.45 -38.72 0.80
CA LYS A 73 11.34 -38.83 1.78
C LYS A 73 10.99 -37.50 2.46
N ASP A 74 11.94 -36.55 2.47
CA ASP A 74 11.81 -35.22 3.08
C ASP A 74 11.60 -34.11 2.03
N SER A 75 11.31 -34.48 0.78
CA SER A 75 11.14 -33.51 -0.29
C SER A 75 9.98 -32.55 -0.01
N GLN A 76 10.28 -31.26 -0.19
CA GLN A 76 9.30 -30.20 -0.34
C GLN A 76 8.77 -30.24 -1.78
N LEU A 77 7.46 -30.37 -1.96
CA LEU A 77 6.84 -30.66 -3.25
C LEU A 77 6.39 -29.37 -3.94
N CYS A 78 5.62 -28.57 -3.21
CA CYS A 78 5.09 -27.29 -3.68
C CYS A 78 4.92 -26.32 -2.53
N ASN A 79 4.68 -25.07 -2.89
CA ASN A 79 4.19 -24.07 -1.98
C ASN A 79 2.68 -23.91 -2.16
N GLU A 80 1.98 -23.58 -1.07
CA GLU A 80 0.57 -23.21 -1.10
C GLU A 80 0.43 -21.81 -0.52
N ILE A 81 -0.27 -20.96 -1.25
CA ILE A 81 -0.72 -19.65 -0.83
C ILE A 81 -2.23 -19.74 -0.73
N MET A 82 -2.78 -19.30 0.40
CA MET A 82 -4.22 -19.10 0.56
C MET A 82 -4.40 -17.60 0.76
N ILE A 83 -5.20 -16.97 -0.10
CA ILE A 83 -5.50 -15.53 -0.03
C ILE A 83 -6.99 -15.31 0.02
N ALA A 84 -7.40 -14.44 0.94
CA ALA A 84 -8.77 -13.94 1.01
C ALA A 84 -8.98 -12.93 -0.10
N LEU A 85 -10.18 -12.95 -0.69
CA LEU A 85 -10.61 -12.05 -1.75
C LEU A 85 -11.53 -10.99 -1.16
N PRO A 86 -11.52 -9.75 -1.67
CA PRO A 86 -12.52 -8.77 -1.28
C PRO A 86 -13.91 -9.27 -1.68
N ALA A 87 -14.83 -9.32 -0.71
CA ALA A 87 -16.18 -9.86 -0.91
C ALA A 87 -17.02 -8.96 -1.83
N GLU A 88 -16.69 -7.66 -1.84
CA GLU A 88 -17.28 -6.58 -2.61
C GLU A 88 -17.16 -6.79 -4.12
N LEU A 89 -16.08 -7.45 -4.57
CA LEU A 89 -15.84 -7.67 -5.99
C LEU A 89 -16.80 -8.72 -6.58
N SER A 90 -17.20 -8.54 -7.84
CA SER A 90 -17.93 -9.59 -8.58
C SER A 90 -17.05 -10.83 -8.77
N HIS A 91 -17.66 -12.00 -9.05
CA HIS A 91 -16.89 -13.24 -9.30
C HIS A 91 -15.87 -13.08 -10.41
N ARG A 92 -16.24 -12.38 -11.49
CA ARG A 92 -15.34 -12.09 -12.61
C ARG A 92 -14.13 -11.25 -12.15
N GLN A 93 -14.39 -10.15 -11.45
CA GLN A 93 -13.32 -9.30 -10.91
C GLN A 93 -12.42 -10.06 -9.92
N LYS A 94 -12.98 -10.95 -9.11
CA LYS A 94 -12.23 -11.83 -8.20
C LYS A 94 -11.28 -12.75 -8.97
N GLN A 95 -11.72 -13.37 -10.07
CA GLN A 95 -10.85 -14.21 -10.92
C GLN A 95 -9.79 -13.38 -11.65
N GLU A 96 -10.16 -12.23 -12.22
CA GLU A 96 -9.24 -11.33 -12.92
C GLU A 96 -8.13 -10.84 -11.99
N LEU A 97 -8.48 -10.36 -10.78
CA LEU A 97 -7.53 -9.96 -9.74
C LEU A 97 -6.52 -11.07 -9.43
N ILE A 98 -6.99 -12.31 -9.29
CA ILE A 98 -6.12 -13.44 -9.00
C ILE A 98 -5.22 -13.78 -10.18
N ARG A 99 -5.76 -13.82 -11.40
CA ARG A 99 -4.95 -14.09 -12.60
C ARG A 99 -3.84 -13.07 -12.76
N GLU A 100 -4.14 -11.78 -12.66
CA GLU A 100 -3.14 -10.72 -12.79
C GLU A 100 -2.05 -10.86 -11.74
N TYR A 101 -2.43 -10.94 -10.46
CA TYR A 101 -1.48 -11.12 -9.37
C TYR A 101 -0.62 -12.38 -9.53
N VAL A 102 -1.23 -13.52 -9.88
CA VAL A 102 -0.50 -14.79 -10.02
C VAL A 102 0.41 -14.79 -11.25
N GLN A 103 -0.05 -14.21 -12.36
CA GLN A 103 0.71 -14.09 -13.59
C GLN A 103 1.98 -13.28 -13.34
N ASP A 104 1.84 -12.11 -12.74
CA ASP A 104 2.94 -11.16 -12.57
C ASP A 104 3.89 -11.57 -11.43
N GLU A 105 3.38 -12.08 -10.31
CA GLU A 105 4.23 -12.41 -9.17
C GLU A 105 4.87 -13.80 -9.25
N PHE A 106 4.23 -14.77 -9.91
CA PHE A 106 4.70 -16.16 -9.86
C PHE A 106 5.01 -16.73 -11.24
N VAL A 107 4.09 -16.62 -12.19
CA VAL A 107 4.24 -17.24 -13.51
C VAL A 107 5.36 -16.56 -14.31
N SER A 108 5.46 -15.23 -14.24
CA SER A 108 6.56 -14.45 -14.83
C SER A 108 7.95 -14.90 -14.34
N GLN A 109 8.04 -15.46 -13.13
CA GLN A 109 9.28 -15.98 -12.55
C GLN A 109 9.58 -17.43 -12.97
N GLY A 110 8.70 -18.04 -13.78
CA GLY A 110 8.80 -19.42 -14.25
C GLY A 110 8.06 -20.44 -13.38
N MET A 111 7.26 -20.02 -12.39
CA MET A 111 6.45 -20.97 -11.61
C MET A 111 5.21 -21.40 -12.42
N ILE A 112 4.76 -22.63 -12.23
CA ILE A 112 3.38 -23.01 -12.59
C ILE A 112 2.52 -22.85 -11.35
N ALA A 113 1.35 -22.25 -11.51
CA ALA A 113 0.36 -21.99 -10.48
C ALA A 113 -0.93 -22.75 -10.76
N ASP A 114 -1.33 -23.63 -9.84
CA ASP A 114 -2.63 -24.30 -9.85
C ASP A 114 -3.56 -23.63 -8.84
N ILE A 115 -4.62 -23.02 -9.34
CA ILE A 115 -5.51 -22.12 -8.60
C ILE A 115 -6.84 -22.83 -8.41
N GLY A 116 -7.29 -22.93 -7.15
CA GLY A 116 -8.66 -23.28 -6.79
C GLY A 116 -9.36 -22.06 -6.20
N TYR A 117 -10.52 -21.69 -6.74
CA TYR A 117 -11.38 -20.61 -6.26
C TYR A 117 -12.46 -21.16 -5.34
N HIS A 118 -12.53 -20.67 -4.10
CA HIS A 118 -13.39 -21.22 -3.06
C HIS A 118 -14.34 -20.17 -2.49
N ASP A 119 -15.56 -20.60 -2.19
CA ASP A 119 -16.54 -19.87 -1.40
C ASP A 119 -16.89 -18.46 -1.93
N PHE A 120 -16.89 -18.30 -3.26
CA PHE A 120 -17.11 -17.01 -3.95
C PHE A 120 -18.46 -16.33 -3.62
N ASN A 121 -19.47 -17.15 -3.29
CA ASN A 121 -20.82 -16.72 -2.91
C ASN A 121 -20.98 -16.46 -1.40
N SER A 122 -19.91 -16.57 -0.61
CA SER A 122 -19.94 -16.43 0.84
C SER A 122 -19.31 -15.09 1.30
N HIS A 123 -19.29 -14.88 2.61
CA HIS A 123 -18.57 -13.77 3.24
C HIS A 123 -17.05 -13.99 3.34
N ASN A 124 -16.54 -15.15 2.93
CA ASN A 124 -15.11 -15.48 2.96
C ASN A 124 -14.65 -16.09 1.62
N PRO A 125 -14.78 -15.35 0.50
CA PRO A 125 -14.23 -15.82 -0.76
C PRO A 125 -12.71 -15.88 -0.67
N HIS A 126 -12.11 -16.96 -1.14
CA HIS A 126 -10.66 -17.14 -1.08
C HIS A 126 -10.15 -17.98 -2.24
N ALA A 127 -8.86 -17.89 -2.51
CA ALA A 127 -8.18 -18.73 -3.49
C ALA A 127 -7.05 -19.53 -2.84
N HIS A 128 -6.97 -20.81 -3.18
CA HIS A 128 -5.79 -21.63 -2.94
C HIS A 128 -4.93 -21.66 -4.19
N ILE A 129 -3.67 -21.24 -4.08
CA ILE A 129 -2.70 -21.19 -5.18
C ILE A 129 -1.55 -22.12 -4.82
N MET A 130 -1.43 -23.22 -5.55
CA MET A 130 -0.32 -24.16 -5.42
C MET A 130 0.75 -23.82 -6.46
N LEU A 131 1.97 -23.55 -6.00
CA LEU A 131 3.10 -23.11 -6.82
C LEU A 131 4.18 -24.18 -6.90
N THR A 132 4.70 -24.45 -8.10
CA THR A 132 5.89 -25.27 -8.28
C THR A 132 7.11 -24.62 -7.59
N MET A 133 8.00 -25.45 -7.03
CA MET A 133 9.23 -24.94 -6.39
C MET A 133 10.43 -24.86 -7.35
N ARG A 134 10.21 -25.22 -8.61
CA ARG A 134 11.20 -25.22 -9.69
C ARG A 134 10.64 -24.37 -10.82
N PRO A 135 11.47 -23.53 -11.45
CA PRO A 135 11.06 -22.86 -12.67
C PRO A 135 10.84 -23.91 -13.76
N VAL A 136 9.90 -23.62 -14.65
CA VAL A 136 9.56 -24.47 -15.80
C VAL A 136 9.78 -23.67 -17.07
N ASN A 137 10.56 -24.24 -17.98
CA ASN A 137 10.80 -23.73 -19.34
C ASN A 137 10.52 -24.87 -20.34
N GLU A 138 10.91 -24.69 -21.61
CA GLU A 138 10.70 -25.67 -22.68
C GLU A 138 11.23 -27.08 -22.36
N GLU A 139 12.34 -27.17 -21.61
CA GLU A 139 12.96 -28.44 -21.20
C GLU A 139 12.23 -29.12 -20.01
N GLY A 140 11.27 -28.42 -19.40
CA GLY A 140 10.54 -28.85 -18.22
C GLY A 140 11.11 -28.26 -16.92
N PHE A 141 11.18 -29.07 -15.86
CA PHE A 141 11.51 -28.59 -14.52
C PHE A 141 13.00 -28.32 -14.32
N GLY A 142 13.35 -27.07 -14.03
CA GLY A 142 14.72 -26.66 -13.69
C GLY A 142 15.15 -26.97 -12.25
N ARG A 143 16.21 -26.27 -11.82
CA ARG A 143 16.73 -26.38 -10.44
C ARG A 143 15.81 -25.66 -9.45
N LYS A 144 15.62 -26.25 -8.27
CA LYS A 144 14.76 -25.71 -7.21
C LYS A 144 15.21 -24.31 -6.78
N ALA A 145 14.33 -23.33 -6.93
CA ALA A 145 14.62 -21.93 -6.67
C ALA A 145 14.38 -21.58 -5.19
N ARG A 146 15.48 -21.49 -4.41
CA ARG A 146 15.39 -21.22 -2.97
C ARG A 146 14.98 -19.78 -2.64
N LYS A 147 15.23 -18.83 -3.55
CA LYS A 147 14.93 -17.41 -3.35
C LYS A 147 13.45 -17.13 -3.11
N TRP A 148 12.54 -17.89 -3.73
CA TRP A 148 11.08 -17.72 -3.62
C TRP A 148 10.53 -17.96 -2.22
N ASN A 149 11.27 -18.65 -1.35
CA ASN A 149 10.85 -18.98 0.00
C ASN A 149 11.56 -18.14 1.07
N LYS A 150 12.36 -17.14 0.66
CA LYS A 150 13.01 -16.23 1.61
C LYS A 150 11.98 -15.27 2.21
N ARG A 151 12.22 -14.82 3.44
CA ARG A 151 11.33 -13.90 4.16
C ARG A 151 11.06 -12.62 3.37
N ASP A 152 12.07 -12.08 2.68
CA ASP A 152 11.94 -10.85 1.90
C ASP A 152 11.02 -11.03 0.70
N ALA A 153 11.12 -12.17 -0.01
CA ALA A 153 10.20 -12.50 -1.10
C ALA A 153 8.76 -12.63 -0.59
N ILE A 154 8.57 -13.31 0.55
CA ILE A 154 7.23 -13.45 1.17
C ILE A 154 6.66 -12.09 1.61
N ARG A 155 7.52 -11.16 2.07
CA ARG A 155 7.10 -9.79 2.41
C ARG A 155 6.70 -9.00 1.16
N ALA A 156 7.47 -9.12 0.08
CA ALA A 156 7.14 -8.51 -1.21
C ALA A 156 5.79 -9.02 -1.72
N TYR A 157 5.60 -10.33 -1.86
CA TYR A 157 4.33 -10.92 -2.33
C TYR A 157 3.10 -10.45 -1.53
N ARG A 158 3.26 -10.23 -0.22
CA ARG A 158 2.18 -9.71 0.63
C ARG A 158 1.89 -8.23 0.37
N ALA A 159 2.93 -7.43 0.19
CA ALA A 159 2.79 -6.02 -0.19
C ALA A 159 2.15 -5.89 -1.57
N ASP A 160 2.62 -6.69 -2.53
CA ASP A 160 2.09 -6.70 -3.88
C ASP A 160 0.62 -7.15 -3.89
N TRP A 161 0.26 -8.21 -3.16
CA TRP A 161 -1.15 -8.60 -2.99
C TRP A 161 -2.03 -7.44 -2.50
N ALA A 162 -1.57 -6.67 -1.50
CA ALA A 162 -2.31 -5.52 -1.03
C ALA A 162 -2.49 -4.46 -2.13
N ASN A 163 -1.45 -4.21 -2.93
CA ASN A 163 -1.51 -3.26 -4.05
C ASN A 163 -2.55 -3.71 -5.10
N TYR A 164 -2.47 -4.97 -5.57
CA TYR A 164 -3.41 -5.51 -6.56
C TYR A 164 -4.86 -5.47 -6.05
N ALA A 165 -5.10 -5.93 -4.82
CA ALA A 165 -6.45 -5.95 -4.26
C ALA A 165 -7.02 -4.54 -4.07
N ASN A 166 -6.19 -3.58 -3.62
CA ASN A 166 -6.59 -2.18 -3.47
C ASN A 166 -6.90 -1.53 -4.80
N GLN A 167 -6.10 -1.79 -5.82
CA GLN A 167 -6.36 -1.32 -7.18
C GLN A 167 -7.67 -1.88 -7.73
N ALA A 168 -7.95 -3.17 -7.53
CA ALA A 168 -9.21 -3.79 -7.95
C ALA A 168 -10.42 -3.21 -7.21
N LEU A 169 -10.30 -2.97 -5.90
CA LEU A 169 -11.34 -2.29 -5.10
C LEU A 169 -11.61 -0.88 -5.60
N GLU A 170 -10.56 -0.11 -5.87
CA GLU A 170 -10.66 1.25 -6.41
C GLU A 170 -11.35 1.29 -7.77
N GLN A 171 -10.94 0.42 -8.70
CA GLN A 171 -11.53 0.31 -10.03
C GLN A 171 -13.00 -0.12 -9.97
N ALA A 172 -13.39 -0.87 -8.95
CA ALA A 172 -14.78 -1.26 -8.71
C ALA A 172 -15.60 -0.19 -7.94
N GLY A 173 -14.98 0.94 -7.57
CA GLY A 173 -15.66 2.05 -6.90
C GLY A 173 -15.83 1.89 -5.39
N TYR A 174 -15.04 1.01 -4.75
CA TYR A 174 -15.06 0.83 -3.31
C TYR A 174 -13.99 1.68 -2.62
N GLU A 175 -14.33 2.28 -1.48
CA GLU A 175 -13.38 3.03 -0.64
C GLU A 175 -12.53 2.11 0.26
N ALA A 176 -12.98 0.87 0.48
CA ALA A 176 -12.27 -0.10 1.31
C ALA A 176 -10.85 -0.35 0.78
N ARG A 177 -9.89 -0.48 1.70
CA ARG A 177 -8.48 -0.81 1.40
C ARG A 177 -7.96 -1.84 2.38
N ILE A 178 -7.07 -2.70 1.91
CA ILE A 178 -6.36 -3.70 2.69
C ILE A 178 -4.90 -3.27 2.87
N ASP A 179 -4.32 -3.62 4.02
CA ASP A 179 -2.91 -3.38 4.32
C ASP A 179 -2.28 -4.68 4.84
N HIS A 180 -1.11 -5.00 4.29
CA HIS A 180 -0.37 -6.22 4.60
C HIS A 180 0.44 -6.14 5.90
N ARG A 181 0.68 -4.93 6.40
CA ARG A 181 1.41 -4.65 7.63
C ARG A 181 0.54 -4.98 8.83
N SER A 182 1.18 -5.29 9.96
CA SER A 182 0.46 -5.46 11.22
C SER A 182 -0.21 -4.14 11.66
N LEU A 183 -1.28 -4.23 12.46
CA LEU A 183 -1.94 -3.03 13.03
C LEU A 183 -0.92 -2.12 13.76
N LYS A 184 0.04 -2.72 14.46
CA LYS A 184 1.13 -2.01 15.13
C LYS A 184 2.02 -1.23 14.14
N GLU A 185 2.38 -1.81 13.00
CA GLU A 185 3.18 -1.13 11.97
C GLU A 185 2.39 -0.04 11.23
N GLN A 186 1.05 -0.13 11.24
CA GLN A 186 0.16 0.92 10.73
C GLN A 186 -0.07 2.05 11.76
N GLY A 187 0.34 1.86 13.03
CA GLY A 187 0.05 2.80 14.11
C GLY A 187 -1.41 2.74 14.60
N ILE A 188 -2.13 1.66 14.32
CA ILE A 188 -3.53 1.48 14.72
C ILE A 188 -3.57 0.78 16.08
N GLU A 189 -4.12 1.48 17.08
CA GLU A 189 -4.32 0.96 18.44
C GLU A 189 -5.57 0.08 18.56
N ARG A 190 -5.63 -0.97 17.75
CA ARG A 190 -6.70 -1.97 17.77
C ARG A 190 -6.12 -3.33 18.10
N GLU A 191 -6.82 -4.07 18.97
CA GLU A 191 -6.43 -5.43 19.30
C GLU A 191 -6.73 -6.38 18.12
N PRO A 192 -5.74 -7.18 17.65
CA PRO A 192 -5.97 -8.10 16.55
C PRO A 192 -7.08 -9.10 16.86
N GLN A 193 -7.98 -9.30 15.90
CA GLN A 193 -8.99 -10.35 15.99
C GLN A 193 -8.34 -11.74 15.94
N ILE A 194 -9.00 -12.71 16.56
CA ILE A 194 -8.58 -14.11 16.58
C ILE A 194 -9.37 -14.93 15.56
N HIS A 195 -8.72 -15.93 14.96
CA HIS A 195 -9.38 -16.79 13.99
C HIS A 195 -10.35 -17.77 14.68
N LEU A 196 -11.63 -17.70 14.28
CA LEU A 196 -12.66 -18.64 14.66
C LEU A 196 -12.75 -19.76 13.61
N GLY A 197 -12.29 -20.96 13.98
CA GLY A 197 -12.38 -22.12 13.09
C GLY A 197 -13.82 -22.59 12.88
N ALA A 198 -14.09 -23.29 11.77
CA ALA A 198 -15.43 -23.75 11.40
C ALA A 198 -16.16 -24.52 12.52
N LYS A 199 -15.44 -25.39 13.25
CA LYS A 199 -16.01 -26.15 14.38
C LYS A 199 -16.42 -25.23 15.54
N VAL A 200 -15.67 -24.16 15.79
CA VAL A 200 -16.02 -23.17 16.81
C VAL A 200 -17.30 -22.44 16.40
N MET A 201 -17.36 -21.97 15.15
CA MET A 201 -18.57 -21.33 14.62
C MET A 201 -19.79 -22.25 14.67
N GLU A 202 -19.64 -23.54 14.34
CA GLU A 202 -20.73 -24.53 14.42
C GLU A 202 -21.22 -24.76 15.85
N MET A 203 -20.31 -24.84 16.82
CA MET A 203 -20.67 -24.98 18.24
C MET A 203 -21.42 -23.74 18.74
N GLU A 204 -20.91 -22.54 18.44
CA GLU A 204 -21.53 -21.27 18.83
C GLU A 204 -22.91 -21.09 18.16
N ALA A 205 -23.08 -21.51 16.90
CA ALA A 205 -24.38 -21.51 16.22
C ALA A 205 -25.42 -22.43 16.88
N ARG A 206 -24.97 -23.48 17.59
CA ARG A 206 -25.81 -24.36 18.41
C ARG A 206 -26.01 -23.84 19.84
N GLY A 207 -25.54 -22.63 20.13
CA GLY A 207 -25.59 -22.02 21.47
C GLY A 207 -24.55 -22.55 22.46
N ILE A 208 -23.57 -23.34 22.00
CA ILE A 208 -22.50 -23.85 22.85
C ILE A 208 -21.37 -22.82 22.88
N GLN A 209 -21.22 -22.15 24.03
CA GLN A 209 -20.13 -21.21 24.23
C GLN A 209 -18.78 -21.91 24.28
N THR A 210 -17.80 -21.28 23.65
CA THR A 210 -16.43 -21.74 23.59
C THR A 210 -15.49 -20.67 24.13
N ARG A 211 -14.40 -21.09 24.78
CA ARG A 211 -13.36 -20.18 25.26
C ARG A 211 -12.84 -19.24 24.16
N VAL A 212 -12.75 -19.73 22.92
CA VAL A 212 -12.28 -18.94 21.78
C VAL A 212 -13.36 -17.95 21.31
N GLY A 213 -14.64 -18.35 21.31
CA GLY A 213 -15.75 -17.46 21.02
C GLY A 213 -15.90 -16.35 22.06
N ASP A 214 -15.73 -16.68 23.35
CA ASP A 214 -15.72 -15.70 24.45
C ASP A 214 -14.61 -14.67 24.28
N GLU A 215 -13.38 -15.11 23.97
CA GLU A 215 -12.27 -14.21 23.72
C GLU A 215 -12.51 -13.32 22.50
N SER A 216 -13.07 -13.88 21.41
CA SER A 216 -13.41 -13.08 20.22
C SER A 216 -14.46 -12.01 20.52
N ARG A 217 -15.47 -12.33 21.35
CA ARG A 217 -16.46 -11.35 21.83
C ARG A 217 -15.81 -10.27 22.68
N ARG A 218 -14.92 -10.66 23.61
CA ARG A 218 -14.16 -9.72 24.46
C ARG A 218 -13.34 -8.74 23.63
N ILE A 219 -12.55 -9.24 22.67
CA ILE A 219 -11.73 -8.43 21.77
C ILE A 219 -12.61 -7.46 20.98
N SER A 220 -13.73 -7.94 20.44
CA SER A 220 -14.65 -7.10 19.67
C SER A 220 -15.27 -5.99 20.53
N ALA A 221 -15.71 -6.30 21.74
CA ALA A 221 -16.24 -5.32 22.68
C ALA A 221 -15.18 -4.28 23.09
N MET A 222 -13.95 -4.72 23.37
CA MET A 222 -12.84 -3.84 23.74
C MET A 222 -12.44 -2.90 22.59
N ASN A 223 -12.41 -3.40 21.36
CA ASN A 223 -12.11 -2.57 20.19
C ASN A 223 -13.20 -1.53 19.95
N LEU A 224 -14.47 -1.90 20.10
CA LEU A 224 -15.59 -0.97 19.97
C LEU A 224 -15.55 0.12 21.05
N ASP A 225 -15.20 -0.23 22.28
CA ASP A 225 -15.04 0.73 23.38
C ASP A 225 -13.91 1.72 23.10
N ARG A 226 -12.75 1.24 22.62
CA ARG A 226 -11.63 2.10 22.20
C ARG A 226 -12.01 3.05 21.07
N GLU A 227 -12.73 2.55 20.05
CA GLU A 227 -13.20 3.39 18.94
C GLU A 227 -14.15 4.50 19.43
N ARG A 228 -15.05 4.19 20.37
CA ARG A 228 -15.94 5.20 20.99
C ARG A 228 -15.15 6.24 21.77
N GLN A 229 -14.20 5.81 22.60
CA GLN A 229 -13.35 6.72 23.37
C GLN A 229 -12.52 7.63 22.47
N ALA A 230 -11.96 7.09 21.38
CA ALA A 230 -11.20 7.88 20.41
C ALA A 230 -12.08 8.94 19.73
N ALA A 231 -13.30 8.58 19.31
CA ALA A 231 -14.24 9.52 18.71
C ALA A 231 -14.70 10.61 19.70
N GLU A 232 -14.92 10.26 20.97
CA GLU A 232 -15.24 11.24 22.01
C GLU A 232 -14.07 12.19 22.28
N GLN A 233 -12.84 11.67 22.33
CA GLN A 233 -11.63 12.47 22.47
C GLN A 233 -11.43 13.43 21.29
N GLU A 234 -11.67 12.98 20.06
CA GLU A 234 -11.60 13.83 18.87
C GLU A 234 -12.63 14.95 18.93
N LYS A 235 -13.88 14.63 19.28
CA LYS A 235 -14.94 15.64 19.45
C LYS A 235 -14.55 16.69 20.49
N LEU A 236 -14.04 16.26 21.64
CA LEU A 236 -13.59 17.16 22.70
C LEU A 236 -12.40 18.02 22.24
N GLN A 237 -11.47 17.47 21.47
CA GLN A 237 -10.35 18.22 20.91
C GLN A 237 -10.81 19.32 19.95
N VAL A 238 -11.80 19.03 19.09
CA VAL A 238 -12.40 20.03 18.19
C VAL A 238 -13.09 21.14 18.98
N GLU A 239 -13.83 20.79 20.04
CA GLU A 239 -14.50 21.76 20.91
C GLU A 239 -13.49 22.66 21.62
N ILE A 240 -12.44 22.09 22.23
CA ILE A 240 -11.34 22.85 22.84
C ILE A 240 -10.66 23.76 21.81
N ALA A 241 -10.38 23.26 20.59
CA ALA A 241 -9.76 24.07 19.55
C ALA A 241 -10.65 25.25 19.11
N ALA A 242 -11.97 25.04 19.02
CA ALA A 242 -12.94 26.08 18.69
C ALA A 242 -13.04 27.15 19.80
N GLU A 243 -13.06 26.72 21.07
CA GLU A 243 -13.02 27.64 22.22
C GLU A 243 -11.74 28.48 22.23
N GLN A 244 -10.58 27.85 22.04
CA GLN A 244 -9.29 28.55 21.97
C GLN A 244 -9.23 29.55 20.81
N LEU A 245 -9.80 29.22 19.65
CA LEU A 245 -9.92 30.14 18.52
C LEU A 245 -10.83 31.33 18.85
N SER A 246 -11.95 31.09 19.53
CA SER A 246 -12.88 32.13 20.00
C SER A 246 -12.22 33.08 21.00
N GLU A 247 -11.56 32.55 22.04
CA GLU A 247 -10.83 33.34 23.02
C GLU A 247 -9.70 34.15 22.41
N ARG A 248 -8.94 33.56 21.47
CA ARG A 248 -7.89 34.27 20.73
C ARG A 248 -8.45 35.39 19.86
N SER A 249 -9.66 35.26 19.34
CA SER A 249 -10.36 36.31 18.60
C SER A 249 -10.81 37.45 19.52
N LEU A 250 -11.24 37.15 20.74
CA LEU A 250 -11.69 38.14 21.74
C LEU A 250 -10.53 38.93 22.38
N LEU A 251 -9.34 38.32 22.44
CA LEU A 251 -8.13 38.93 23.00
C LEU A 251 -7.31 39.73 21.96
N GLN A 252 -7.74 39.80 20.70
CA GLN A 252 -7.19 40.80 19.77
C GLN A 252 -7.71 42.18 20.20
N PRO A 253 -6.85 43.19 20.43
CA PRO A 253 -7.32 44.52 20.71
C PRO A 253 -8.14 45.01 19.50
N GLU A 254 -9.34 45.52 19.75
CA GLU A 254 -10.05 46.32 18.76
C GLU A 254 -9.12 47.47 18.35
N VAL A 255 -8.52 47.35 17.16
CA VAL A 255 -7.96 48.51 16.47
C VAL A 255 -9.14 49.42 16.18
N SER A 256 -9.32 50.40 17.07
CA SER A 256 -10.36 51.40 17.02
C SER A 256 -10.27 52.16 15.70
N ALA A 257 -11.24 51.91 14.83
CA ALA A 257 -11.53 52.78 13.72
C ALA A 257 -12.09 54.11 14.27
N ALA A 258 -11.28 55.14 14.32
CA ALA A 258 -11.75 56.53 14.32
C ALA A 258 -10.70 57.50 13.79
N SER A 259 -10.97 58.03 12.59
CA SER A 259 -10.46 59.28 12.00
C SER A 259 -8.97 59.26 11.57
N ASN A 260 -8.55 59.58 10.35
CA ASN A 260 -9.13 60.39 9.29
C ASN A 260 -8.49 60.05 7.93
N THR A 261 -9.19 60.45 6.86
CA THR A 261 -8.70 60.71 5.49
C THR A 261 -8.26 59.54 4.61
N GLU A 262 -9.08 59.29 3.60
CA GLU A 262 -8.69 58.87 2.26
C GLU A 262 -7.46 59.68 1.76
N SER A 263 -6.24 59.23 2.07
CA SER A 263 -5.05 59.51 1.27
C SER A 263 -3.90 58.65 1.76
N ASP A 264 -3.63 57.56 1.04
CA ASP A 264 -2.31 56.99 0.76
C ASP A 264 -2.42 55.47 0.59
N LEU A 265 -2.92 55.09 -0.58
CA LEU A 265 -2.61 53.82 -1.23
C LEU A 265 -1.21 53.86 -1.90
N SER A 266 -0.30 54.63 -1.30
CA SER A 266 1.02 54.97 -1.85
C SER A 266 2.07 54.97 -0.74
N GLN A 267 2.27 53.80 -0.12
CA GLN A 267 3.48 53.46 0.64
C GLN A 267 3.49 51.95 0.94
N LEU A 268 4.18 51.20 0.09
CA LEU A 268 4.54 49.78 0.29
C LEU A 268 5.94 49.72 0.90
N HIS A 269 6.08 49.13 2.09
CA HIS A 269 7.28 48.51 2.70
C HIS A 269 6.80 48.02 4.10
N ASP A 270 6.96 46.79 4.58
CA ASP A 270 8.01 45.79 4.42
C ASP A 270 7.42 44.36 4.40
N LEU A 271 7.98 43.51 3.54
CA LEU A 271 8.00 42.05 3.74
C LEU A 271 9.32 41.71 4.44
N ASP A 272 9.25 41.13 5.63
CA ASP A 272 10.25 40.14 6.04
C ASP A 272 9.62 39.07 6.94
N SER A 273 9.34 37.93 6.31
CA SER A 273 9.69 36.60 6.84
C SER A 273 9.34 35.58 5.78
N THR A 274 10.32 35.34 4.93
CA THR A 274 10.43 34.14 4.12
C THR A 274 10.52 32.92 5.04
N ASP A 275 9.56 32.01 4.97
CA ASP A 275 9.87 30.60 4.75
C ASP A 275 8.60 29.81 4.42
N SER A 276 8.72 28.84 3.52
CA SER A 276 7.68 27.87 3.13
C SER A 276 6.83 28.20 1.89
N LEU A 277 7.46 28.54 0.77
CA LEU A 277 6.87 28.34 -0.57
C LEU A 277 7.87 27.77 -1.61
N ALA A 278 8.87 27.01 -1.15
CA ALA A 278 9.89 26.41 -2.03
C ALA A 278 9.48 25.08 -2.70
N HIS A 279 8.20 24.65 -2.65
CA HIS A 279 7.80 23.34 -3.20
C HIS A 279 6.90 23.38 -4.45
N LEU A 280 6.56 24.57 -4.97
CA LEU A 280 5.59 24.73 -6.06
C LEU A 280 6.16 25.35 -7.35
N GLN A 281 7.46 25.18 -7.61
CA GLN A 281 8.08 25.57 -8.87
C GLN A 281 8.66 24.37 -9.62
N LYS A 282 7.81 23.71 -10.41
CA LYS A 282 8.23 23.22 -11.73
C LYS A 282 7.36 23.92 -12.78
N PRO A 283 7.91 24.87 -13.55
CA PRO A 283 7.18 25.47 -14.66
C PRO A 283 6.89 24.38 -15.70
N GLY A 284 5.63 24.27 -16.14
CA GLY A 284 5.20 23.35 -17.20
C GLY A 284 4.29 22.19 -16.78
N TRP A 285 4.09 21.92 -15.49
CA TRP A 285 3.29 20.75 -15.07
C TRP A 285 1.82 20.81 -15.57
N VAL A 286 1.26 22.02 -15.69
CA VAL A 286 -0.09 22.24 -16.23
C VAL A 286 -0.12 21.92 -17.72
N ASP A 287 0.89 22.35 -18.49
CA ASP A 287 0.97 22.06 -19.93
C ASP A 287 1.22 20.54 -20.15
N ASP A 288 2.01 19.89 -19.30
CA ASP A 288 2.22 18.44 -19.32
C ASP A 288 0.94 17.66 -19.01
N LEU A 289 0.16 18.13 -18.03
CA LEU A 289 -1.14 17.53 -17.66
C LEU A 289 -2.17 17.70 -18.79
N VAL A 290 -2.25 18.90 -19.38
CA VAL A 290 -3.10 19.17 -20.56
C VAL A 290 -2.70 18.29 -21.74
N ALA A 291 -1.40 18.12 -22.00
CA ALA A 291 -0.90 17.26 -23.06
C ALA A 291 -1.20 15.77 -22.81
N ALA A 292 -1.05 15.30 -21.56
CA ALA A 292 -1.35 13.93 -21.18
C ALA A 292 -2.83 13.59 -21.32
N ILE A 293 -3.72 14.51 -20.92
CA ILE A 293 -5.17 14.38 -21.07
C ILE A 293 -5.58 14.39 -22.55
N THR A 294 -5.01 15.31 -23.35
CA THR A 294 -5.27 15.39 -24.79
C THR A 294 -4.79 14.15 -25.55
N LYS A 295 -3.64 13.58 -25.15
CA LYS A 295 -3.12 12.33 -25.70
C LYS A 295 -4.02 11.14 -25.35
N HIS A 296 -4.54 11.07 -24.11
CA HIS A 296 -5.48 10.02 -23.71
C HIS A 296 -6.84 10.15 -24.40
N ARG A 297 -7.31 11.38 -24.70
CA ARG A 297 -8.50 11.64 -25.53
C ARG A 297 -8.39 11.05 -26.94
N LYS A 298 -7.19 11.03 -27.54
CA LYS A 298 -6.96 10.42 -28.86
C LYS A 298 -6.79 8.90 -28.82
N ALA A 299 -6.31 8.35 -27.69
CA ALA A 299 -5.97 6.94 -27.55
C ALA A 299 -7.15 6.05 -27.09
N LYS A 300 -8.18 6.63 -26.46
CA LYS A 300 -9.44 5.95 -26.14
C LYS A 300 -10.57 6.58 -26.97
N VAL A 301 -11.42 5.74 -27.56
CA VAL A 301 -12.67 6.14 -28.23
C VAL A 301 -13.62 6.76 -27.19
N LEU A 302 -13.37 8.02 -26.84
CA LEU A 302 -14.15 8.86 -25.92
C LEU A 302 -14.45 10.22 -26.57
N SER A 303 -14.46 10.26 -27.91
CA SER A 303 -14.61 11.49 -28.70
C SER A 303 -15.92 12.25 -28.51
N GLU A 304 -16.90 11.67 -27.78
CA GLU A 304 -18.27 12.19 -27.68
C GLU A 304 -18.77 12.38 -26.22
N SER A 305 -17.90 12.27 -25.21
CA SER A 305 -18.33 12.44 -23.80
C SER A 305 -18.39 13.93 -23.40
N PRO A 306 -19.57 14.49 -23.06
CA PRO A 306 -19.72 15.91 -22.69
C PRO A 306 -18.92 16.31 -21.45
N VAL A 307 -18.74 15.37 -20.52
CA VAL A 307 -17.98 15.57 -19.28
C VAL A 307 -16.49 15.81 -19.56
N MET A 308 -15.95 15.20 -20.62
CA MET A 308 -14.55 15.36 -21.00
C MET A 308 -14.27 16.69 -21.71
N ASP A 309 -15.26 17.24 -22.42
CA ASP A 309 -15.13 18.57 -23.03
C ASP A 309 -15.20 19.69 -21.97
N GLU A 310 -16.03 19.52 -20.94
CA GLU A 310 -16.11 20.45 -19.80
C GLU A 310 -14.82 20.44 -18.97
N LEU A 311 -14.26 19.26 -18.70
CA LEU A 311 -12.94 19.10 -18.07
C LEU A 311 -11.80 19.70 -18.91
N SER A 312 -11.82 19.52 -20.23
CA SER A 312 -10.80 20.09 -21.10
C SER A 312 -10.89 21.62 -21.18
N SER A 313 -12.10 22.17 -21.21
CA SER A 313 -12.36 23.62 -21.25
C SER A 313 -11.92 24.30 -19.95
N THR A 314 -12.27 23.72 -18.80
CA THR A 314 -11.88 24.23 -17.48
C THR A 314 -10.36 24.21 -17.30
N LEU A 315 -9.69 23.14 -17.74
CA LEU A 315 -8.24 23.03 -17.65
C LEU A 315 -7.52 24.04 -18.56
N ALA A 316 -8.06 24.32 -19.75
CA ALA A 316 -7.55 25.36 -20.64
C ALA A 316 -7.70 26.77 -20.02
N ALA A 317 -8.84 27.05 -19.38
CA ALA A 317 -9.06 28.32 -18.69
C ALA A 317 -8.10 28.51 -17.51
N ILE A 318 -7.79 27.45 -16.77
CA ILE A 318 -6.79 27.45 -15.70
C ILE A 318 -5.39 27.70 -16.27
N SER A 319 -4.99 27.03 -17.35
CA SER A 319 -3.69 27.26 -18.01
C SER A 319 -3.53 28.72 -18.46
N GLU A 320 -4.56 29.30 -19.07
CA GLU A 320 -4.57 30.69 -19.54
C GLU A 320 -4.45 31.70 -18.39
N THR A 321 -5.18 31.48 -17.29
CA THR A 321 -5.06 32.33 -16.09
C THR A 321 -3.69 32.22 -15.45
N THR A 322 -3.11 31.02 -15.41
CA THR A 322 -1.76 30.79 -14.87
C THR A 322 -0.69 31.52 -15.70
N LYS A 323 -0.82 31.51 -17.04
CA LYS A 323 0.07 32.25 -17.96
C LYS A 323 -0.04 33.77 -17.78
N LYS A 324 -1.26 34.28 -17.61
CA LYS A 324 -1.49 35.71 -17.33
C LYS A 324 -0.89 36.14 -16.00
N LEU A 325 -1.03 35.30 -14.97
CA LEU A 325 -0.38 35.52 -13.68
C LEU A 325 1.14 35.52 -13.84
N SER A 326 1.74 34.52 -14.49
CA SER A 326 3.21 34.46 -14.64
C SER A 326 3.77 35.64 -15.44
N ALA A 327 3.09 36.07 -16.51
CA ALA A 327 3.47 37.25 -17.28
C ALA A 327 3.40 38.52 -16.45
N LYS A 328 2.35 38.68 -15.64
CA LYS A 328 2.20 39.82 -14.74
C LYS A 328 3.26 39.82 -13.63
N THR A 329 3.68 38.66 -13.15
CA THR A 329 4.79 38.54 -12.19
C THR A 329 6.13 38.91 -12.85
N ALA A 330 6.34 38.53 -14.11
CA ALA A 330 7.54 38.91 -14.86
C ALA A 330 7.61 40.42 -15.12
N ASP A 331 6.51 41.04 -15.57
CA ASP A 331 6.43 42.50 -15.75
C ASP A 331 6.68 43.26 -14.44
N MET A 332 6.19 42.71 -13.32
CA MET A 332 6.40 43.29 -11.99
C MET A 332 7.86 43.14 -11.54
N GLN A 333 8.52 42.03 -11.90
CA GLN A 333 9.93 41.78 -11.63
C GLN A 333 10.83 42.72 -12.45
N ASP A 334 10.56 42.87 -13.74
CA ASP A 334 11.32 43.79 -14.62
C ASP A 334 11.17 45.25 -14.14
N SER A 335 9.98 45.63 -13.66
CA SER A 335 9.74 46.96 -13.08
C SER A 335 10.46 47.18 -11.74
N ILE A 336 10.66 46.12 -10.96
CA ILE A 336 11.47 46.16 -9.73
C ILE A 336 12.96 46.32 -10.08
N ASP A 337 13.45 45.56 -11.07
CA ASP A 337 14.85 45.59 -11.49
C ASP A 337 15.24 46.95 -12.13
N GLU A 338 14.34 47.56 -12.90
CA GLU A 338 14.54 48.91 -13.46
C GLU A 338 14.62 49.99 -12.37
N ARG A 339 13.81 49.86 -11.31
CA ARG A 339 13.84 50.78 -10.16
C ARG A 339 15.08 50.59 -9.28
N LEU A 340 15.55 49.36 -9.12
CA LEU A 340 16.80 49.06 -8.40
C LEU A 340 18.02 49.58 -9.16
N SER A 341 18.05 49.42 -10.49
CA SER A 341 19.11 49.96 -11.34
C SER A 341 19.20 51.50 -11.28
N CYS A 342 18.08 52.20 -11.15
CA CYS A 342 18.07 53.66 -11.00
C CYS A 342 18.55 54.13 -9.60
N ALA A 343 18.34 53.32 -8.55
CA ALA A 343 18.73 53.65 -7.18
C ALA A 343 20.25 53.47 -6.91
N GLU A 344 20.94 52.60 -7.67
CA GLU A 344 22.39 52.39 -7.53
C GLU A 344 23.24 53.56 -8.07
N ILE A 345 22.67 54.46 -8.87
CA ILE A 345 23.39 55.64 -9.40
C ILE A 345 23.53 56.76 -8.34
N ASP A 346 22.63 56.84 -7.37
CA ASP A 346 22.57 57.95 -6.39
C ASP A 346 23.41 57.73 -5.11
N THR A 347 23.86 56.50 -4.83
CA THR A 347 24.61 56.18 -3.60
C THR A 347 26.14 56.27 -3.73
N ALA A 348 26.68 56.60 -4.91
CA ALA A 348 28.12 56.71 -5.16
C ALA A 348 28.79 57.99 -4.61
N GLN A 349 28.09 58.86 -3.88
CA GLN A 349 28.66 60.08 -3.29
C GLN A 349 28.45 60.18 -1.77
N LYS A 350 29.25 59.45 -0.98
CA LYS A 350 29.80 59.90 0.33
C LYS A 350 30.58 58.78 1.04
N PRO A 351 31.86 58.97 1.41
CA PRO A 351 32.61 58.00 2.22
C PRO A 351 32.73 58.44 3.68
N VAL A 352 32.54 57.52 4.63
CA VAL A 352 32.89 57.68 6.07
C VAL A 352 33.39 56.33 6.63
N PRO A 353 34.38 56.30 7.56
CA PRO A 353 35.42 55.28 7.59
C PRO A 353 35.28 54.18 8.67
N VAL A 354 36.05 53.12 8.47
CA VAL A 354 36.15 51.87 9.23
C VAL A 354 36.94 52.03 10.55
N THR A 355 36.48 51.39 11.62
CA THR A 355 37.33 50.99 12.76
C THR A 355 37.12 49.51 13.11
N GLU A 356 38.20 48.73 13.02
CA GLU A 356 38.27 47.31 13.38
C GLU A 356 38.43 47.10 14.90
N LYS A 357 37.77 46.07 15.45
CA LYS A 357 38.20 45.42 16.69
C LYS A 357 38.19 43.89 16.53
N LYS A 358 39.37 43.29 16.75
CA LYS A 358 39.67 41.85 16.78
C LYS A 358 38.98 41.15 17.96
N GLN A 359 38.50 39.93 17.74
CA GLN A 359 38.18 38.95 18.80
C GLN A 359 38.94 37.64 18.54
N GLU A 360 39.52 37.08 19.60
CA GLU A 360 40.22 35.78 19.65
C GLU A 360 39.26 34.59 19.88
N PRO A 361 39.64 33.34 19.52
CA PRO A 361 38.73 32.19 19.50
C PRO A 361 38.74 31.36 20.80
N VAL A 362 37.56 30.85 21.19
CA VAL A 362 37.34 29.93 22.32
C VAL A 362 37.41 28.46 21.86
N GLN A 363 38.23 27.65 22.54
CA GLN A 363 38.38 26.20 22.33
C GLN A 363 37.21 25.39 22.94
N ARG A 364 36.69 24.40 22.20
CA ARG A 364 35.75 23.36 22.68
C ARG A 364 36.52 22.12 23.15
N GLN A 365 36.13 21.56 24.30
CA GLN A 365 36.57 20.24 24.79
C GLN A 365 35.51 19.16 24.52
N GLU A 366 35.92 17.99 24.02
CA GLU A 366 35.08 16.79 23.86
C GLU A 366 35.15 15.86 25.09
N PRO A 367 34.07 15.14 25.50
CA PRO A 367 34.13 14.15 26.57
C PRO A 367 34.50 12.73 26.11
N SER A 368 35.19 12.00 26.99
CA SER A 368 35.92 10.75 26.73
C SER A 368 35.12 9.43 26.75
N LYS A 369 35.68 8.43 26.04
CA LYS A 369 35.14 7.09 25.70
C LYS A 369 35.00 6.07 26.86
N GLN A 370 34.76 6.48 28.10
CA GLN A 370 34.69 5.54 29.24
C GLN A 370 33.28 5.17 29.73
N ARG A 371 32.22 5.73 29.12
CA ARG A 371 30.82 5.45 29.53
C ARG A 371 30.11 4.34 28.74
N GLN A 372 30.68 3.83 27.66
CA GLN A 372 30.00 2.86 26.76
C GLN A 372 30.21 1.37 27.11
N LYS A 373 31.04 1.01 28.11
CA LYS A 373 31.29 -0.40 28.47
C LYS A 373 30.45 -0.95 29.64
N LYS A 374 29.55 -0.16 30.26
CA LYS A 374 28.69 -0.63 31.38
C LYS A 374 27.24 -0.97 31.01
N GLN A 375 26.79 -0.75 29.78
CA GLN A 375 25.43 -1.10 29.34
C GLN A 375 25.30 -2.42 28.56
N ALA A 376 26.42 -3.06 28.19
CA ALA A 376 26.42 -4.30 27.39
C ALA A 376 26.43 -5.60 28.22
N LYS A 377 26.26 -5.55 29.56
CA LYS A 377 26.35 -6.74 30.44
C LYS A 377 25.09 -7.04 31.26
N LYS A 378 23.94 -6.46 30.91
CA LYS A 378 22.65 -6.61 31.62
C LYS A 378 21.49 -7.12 30.74
N ARG A 379 21.76 -7.71 29.58
CA ARG A 379 20.72 -8.14 28.63
C ARG A 379 20.73 -9.64 28.30
N ASP A 380 21.34 -10.45 29.15
CA ASP A 380 21.47 -11.91 28.97
C ASP A 380 20.89 -12.72 30.16
N GLN A 381 19.93 -12.16 30.89
CA GLN A 381 19.14 -12.87 31.90
C GLN A 381 17.68 -12.40 31.80
N GLY A 382 16.82 -13.27 31.28
CA GLY A 382 15.38 -13.01 31.11
C GLY A 382 14.73 -14.05 30.20
N MET A 383 14.73 -15.30 30.66
CA MET A 383 14.03 -16.46 30.10
C MET A 383 12.63 -16.56 30.74
N GLU A 384 11.69 -17.20 30.04
CA GLU A 384 10.40 -17.77 30.54
C GLU A 384 9.21 -16.83 30.76
N LEU A 385 8.27 -16.80 29.80
CA LEU A 385 6.97 -17.51 29.82
C LEU A 385 6.25 -17.37 28.47
#